data_AF-A0A484MRF7-F1
#
_entry.id   AF-A0A484MRF7-F1
#
_cell.length_a   1.000
_cell.length_b   1.000
_cell.length_c   1.000
_cell.angle_alpha   90.00
_cell.angle_beta   90.00
_cell.angle_gamma   90.00
#
_symmetry.space_group_name_H-M   'P 1'
#
loop_
_entity.id
_entity.type
_entity.pdbx_description
1 polymer ?
#
loop_
_entity_poly.entity_id
_entity_poly.type
_entity_poly.pdbx_seq_one_letter_code
_entity_poly.pdbx_strand_id
1 'polypeptide(L)'
;MGQACRDAFIAEMPFTSQASSLQFLTILNGILYMVLGSIIGYPIASASARALRGLWQNDLVALRGACPNCGDEVFAFVRFKSNHSSHRTECHVCDSMLEFRTKVESISIPGQRWVYGRVYLIQKQEKRQR
;
A
#
# COMPACT_ATOMS: atom_id res chain seq x y z
N MET A 1 47.96 -44.20 42.95
CA MET A 1 46.57 -43.70 42.88
C MET A 1 46.51 -42.24 42.40
N GLY A 2 47.18 -41.91 41.28
CA GLY A 2 47.40 -40.50 40.87
C GLY A 2 46.98 -40.19 39.43
N GLN A 3 46.19 -41.06 38.80
CA GLN A 3 45.71 -40.87 37.43
C GLN A 3 44.22 -40.48 37.40
N ALA A 4 43.39 -41.07 38.27
CA ALA A 4 41.94 -40.80 38.31
C ALA A 4 41.55 -39.37 38.72
N CYS A 5 42.40 -38.66 39.48
CA CYS A 5 42.16 -37.27 39.87
C CYS A 5 42.49 -36.27 38.74
N ARG A 6 43.40 -36.64 37.82
CA ARG A 6 43.73 -35.80 36.66
C ARG A 6 42.63 -35.82 35.60
N ASP A 7 41.98 -36.97 35.43
CA ASP A 7 40.91 -37.14 34.43
C ASP A 7 39.59 -36.48 34.86
N ALA A 8 39.32 -36.37 36.17
CA ALA A 8 38.18 -35.61 36.69
C ALA A 8 38.36 -34.09 36.51
N PHE A 9 39.59 -33.58 36.66
CA PHE A 9 39.87 -32.15 36.54
C PHE A 9 39.85 -31.64 35.08
N ILE A 10 40.15 -32.51 34.10
CA ILE A 10 40.07 -32.16 32.67
C ILE A 10 38.63 -32.24 32.14
N ALA A 11 37.73 -32.98 32.81
CA ALA A 11 36.36 -33.20 32.35
C ALA A 11 35.33 -32.16 32.82
N GLU A 12 35.64 -31.34 33.84
CA GLU A 12 34.58 -30.54 34.50
C GLU A 12 34.40 -29.10 34.01
N MET A 13 35.31 -28.48 33.24
CA MET A 13 35.14 -27.04 32.89
C MET A 13 35.75 -26.65 31.53
N PRO A 14 35.01 -26.89 30.41
CA PRO A 14 34.62 -25.74 29.57
C PRO A 14 33.17 -25.79 29.03
N PHE A 15 32.40 -26.83 29.37
CA PHE A 15 31.08 -27.05 28.76
C PHE A 15 29.99 -26.07 29.22
N THR A 16 30.06 -25.57 30.46
CA THR A 16 29.13 -24.56 30.98
C THR A 16 29.35 -23.19 30.34
N SER A 17 30.61 -22.77 30.14
CA SER A 17 30.95 -21.55 29.39
C SER A 17 30.65 -21.66 27.90
N GLN A 18 30.80 -22.85 27.31
CA GLN A 18 30.52 -23.11 25.90
C GLN A 18 29.00 -23.11 25.62
N ALA A 19 28.21 -23.72 26.50
CA ALA A 19 26.75 -23.68 26.40
C ALA A 19 26.20 -22.25 26.58
N SER A 20 26.74 -21.51 27.54
CA SER A 20 26.35 -20.11 27.79
C SER A 20 26.72 -19.19 26.62
N SER A 21 27.89 -19.39 26.00
CA SER A 21 28.32 -18.63 24.82
C SER A 21 27.54 -19.00 23.55
N LEU A 22 27.18 -20.27 23.35
CA LEU A 22 26.32 -20.69 22.23
C LEU A 22 24.88 -20.17 22.37
N GLN A 23 24.34 -20.16 23.59
CA GLN A 23 23.03 -19.53 23.86
C GLN A 23 23.07 -18.02 23.60
N PHE A 24 24.14 -17.34 24.04
CA PHE A 24 24.35 -15.93 23.76
C PHE A 24 24.46 -15.63 22.25
N LEU A 25 25.21 -16.43 21.50
CA LEU A 25 25.30 -16.32 20.04
C LEU A 25 23.94 -16.57 19.37
N THR A 26 23.14 -17.51 19.88
CA THR A 26 21.80 -17.78 19.34
C THR A 26 20.88 -16.58 19.53
N ILE A 27 20.91 -15.95 20.71
CA ILE A 27 20.15 -14.74 21.01
C ILE A 27 20.61 -13.57 20.12
N LEU A 28 21.92 -13.36 20.00
CA LEU A 28 22.48 -12.31 19.14
C LEU A 28 22.08 -12.49 17.67
N ASN A 29 22.16 -13.72 17.15
CA ASN A 29 21.70 -14.01 15.79
C ASN A 29 20.20 -13.73 15.64
N GLY A 30 19.37 -14.13 16.62
CA GLY A 30 17.94 -13.82 16.61
C GLY A 30 17.65 -12.31 16.58
N ILE A 31 18.35 -11.53 17.41
CA ILE A 31 18.26 -10.06 17.40
C ILE A 31 18.71 -9.51 16.06
N LEU A 32 19.82 -10.01 15.50
CA LEU A 32 20.34 -9.57 14.21
C LEU A 32 19.33 -9.82 13.08
N TYR A 33 18.72 -11.00 13.03
CA TYR A 33 17.66 -11.32 12.06
C TYR A 33 16.44 -10.41 12.22
N MET A 34 16.01 -10.12 13.46
CA MET A 34 14.91 -9.20 13.73
C MET A 34 15.22 -7.77 13.28
N VAL A 35 16.44 -7.29 13.55
CA VAL A 35 16.88 -5.94 13.14
C VAL A 35 17.00 -5.85 11.63
N LEU A 36 17.65 -6.81 10.97
CA LEU A 36 17.77 -6.85 9.51
C LEU A 36 16.40 -6.96 8.85
N GLY A 37 15.53 -7.83 9.37
CA GLY A 37 14.15 -7.97 8.92
C GLY A 37 13.33 -6.69 9.09
N SER A 38 13.56 -5.94 10.17
CA SER A 38 12.92 -4.64 10.39
C SER A 38 13.43 -3.57 9.43
N ILE A 39 14.75 -3.50 9.19
CA ILE A 39 15.34 -2.53 8.26
C ILE A 39 14.82 -2.74 6.83
N ILE A 40 14.70 -4.00 6.40
CA ILE A 40 14.21 -4.37 5.07
C ILE A 40 12.68 -4.27 5.00
N GLY A 41 11.97 -4.70 6.03
CA GLY A 41 10.50 -4.77 6.06
C GLY A 41 9.82 -3.44 6.34
N TYR A 42 10.42 -2.55 7.14
CA TYR A 42 9.86 -1.23 7.48
C TYR A 42 9.55 -0.35 6.26
N PRO A 43 10.42 -0.19 5.24
CA PRO A 43 10.08 0.61 4.07
C PRO A 43 8.87 0.03 3.31
N ILE A 44 8.76 -1.30 3.22
CA ILE A 44 7.64 -1.97 2.56
C ILE A 44 6.35 -1.73 3.36
N ALA A 45 6.37 -2.06 4.66
CA ALA A 45 5.22 -1.91 5.53
C ALA A 45 4.76 -0.45 5.65
N SER A 46 5.69 0.51 5.72
CA SER A 46 5.37 1.94 5.80
C SER A 46 4.80 2.49 4.49
N ALA A 47 5.29 2.04 3.33
CA ALA A 47 4.69 2.39 2.04
C ALA A 47 3.25 1.87 1.93
N SER A 48 3.02 0.61 2.31
CA SER A 48 1.68 0.01 2.36
C SER A 48 0.76 0.74 3.34
N ALA A 49 1.24 1.05 4.55
CA ALA A 49 0.47 1.79 5.55
C ALA A 49 0.10 3.21 5.07
N ARG A 50 0.99 3.89 4.34
CA ARG A 50 0.69 5.20 3.73
C ARG A 50 -0.36 5.09 2.64
N ALA A 51 -0.27 4.09 1.76
CA ALA A 51 -1.27 3.86 0.72
C ALA A 51 -2.65 3.56 1.32
N LEU A 52 -2.69 2.68 2.34
CA LEU A 52 -3.91 2.35 3.08
C LEU A 52 -4.46 3.55 3.86
N ARG A 53 -3.62 4.39 4.46
CA ARG A 53 -4.06 5.63 5.12
C ARG A 53 -4.66 6.61 4.13
N GLY A 54 -4.20 6.61 2.87
CA GLY A 54 -4.83 7.35 1.78
C GLY A 54 -6.26 6.85 1.51
N LEU A 55 -6.45 5.53 1.44
CA LEU A 55 -7.77 4.91 1.24
C LEU A 55 -8.69 5.08 2.46
N TRP A 56 -8.16 5.03 3.67
CA TRP A 56 -8.91 5.20 4.93
C TRP A 56 -9.58 6.56 5.04
N GLN A 57 -9.12 7.57 4.30
CA GLN A 57 -9.80 8.87 4.26
C GLN A 57 -11.22 8.79 3.66
N ASN A 58 -11.64 7.60 3.19
CA ASN A 58 -12.97 7.29 2.65
C ASN A 58 -13.40 8.29 1.56
N ASP A 59 -12.44 8.99 0.95
CA ASP A 59 -12.70 10.08 0.01
C ASP A 59 -12.66 9.64 -1.45
N LEU A 60 -12.20 8.42 -1.72
CA LEU A 60 -12.14 7.83 -3.04
C LEU A 60 -13.43 7.07 -3.35
N VAL A 61 -14.10 7.46 -4.43
CA VAL A 61 -15.29 6.77 -4.95
C VAL A 61 -15.03 6.30 -6.39
N ALA A 62 -15.52 5.12 -6.72
CA ALA A 62 -15.53 4.62 -8.08
C ALA A 62 -16.82 5.09 -8.76
N LEU A 63 -16.69 5.86 -9.84
CA LEU A 63 -17.80 6.26 -10.69
C LEU A 63 -17.83 5.38 -11.93
N ARG A 64 -19.01 4.82 -12.20
CA ARG A 64 -19.33 4.07 -13.40
C ARG A 64 -20.13 4.96 -14.33
N GLY A 65 -19.79 4.96 -15.62
CA GLY A 65 -20.54 5.65 -16.66
C GLY A 65 -20.33 4.98 -18.02
N ALA A 66 -21.10 5.41 -19.02
CA ALA A 66 -20.91 4.99 -20.40
C ALA A 66 -20.11 6.05 -21.16
N CYS A 67 -19.26 5.62 -22.08
CA CYS A 67 -18.56 6.50 -23.00
C CYS A 67 -19.59 7.18 -23.93
N PRO A 68 -19.64 8.52 -24.00
CA PRO A 68 -20.55 9.23 -24.90
C PRO A 68 -20.21 9.05 -26.40
N ASN A 69 -19.03 8.51 -26.73
CA ASN A 69 -18.63 8.25 -28.12
C ASN A 69 -19.00 6.83 -28.57
N CYS A 70 -18.55 5.79 -27.86
CA CYS A 70 -18.74 4.39 -28.26
C CYS A 70 -19.79 3.61 -27.45
N GLY A 71 -20.31 4.20 -26.36
CA GLY A 71 -21.30 3.56 -25.49
C GLY A 71 -20.71 2.58 -24.46
N ASP A 72 -19.41 2.30 -24.49
CA ASP A 72 -18.81 1.29 -23.62
C ASP A 72 -18.63 1.75 -22.17
N GLU A 73 -18.57 0.79 -21.24
CA GLU A 73 -18.48 1.10 -19.82
C GLU A 73 -17.09 1.59 -19.41
N VAL A 74 -17.07 2.74 -18.73
CA VAL A 74 -15.86 3.40 -18.24
C VAL A 74 -15.95 3.65 -16.75
N PHE A 75 -14.81 3.50 -16.08
CA PHE A 75 -14.68 3.63 -14.64
C PHE A 75 -13.64 4.69 -14.29
N ALA A 76 -13.94 5.52 -13.29
CA ALA A 76 -13.01 6.52 -12.77
C ALA A 76 -13.03 6.54 -11.24
N PHE A 77 -11.84 6.54 -10.64
CA PHE A 77 -11.69 6.75 -9.19
C PHE A 77 -11.51 8.23 -8.93
N VAL A 78 -12.49 8.86 -8.29
CA VAL A 78 -12.47 10.30 -8.01
C VAL A 78 -12.48 10.56 -6.52
N ARG A 79 -11.74 11.58 -6.09
CA ARG A 79 -11.75 12.06 -4.69
C ARG A 79 -12.85 13.09 -4.51
N PHE A 80 -13.82 12.86 -3.62
CA PHE A 80 -14.95 13.77 -3.45
C PHE A 80 -14.60 15.09 -2.74
N LYS A 81 -13.49 15.14 -1.98
CA LYS A 81 -13.13 16.32 -1.15
C LYS A 81 -12.85 17.58 -1.98
N SER A 82 -12.52 17.41 -3.25
CA SER A 82 -12.44 18.50 -4.22
C SER A 82 -13.79 18.64 -4.91
N ASN A 83 -14.65 19.54 -4.40
CA ASN A 83 -15.97 19.86 -4.96
C ASN A 83 -15.98 20.18 -6.48
N HIS A 84 -14.81 20.34 -7.11
CA HIS A 84 -14.62 20.60 -8.52
C HIS A 84 -13.51 19.75 -9.18
N SER A 85 -13.10 18.61 -8.60
CA SER A 85 -12.15 17.75 -9.30
C SER A 85 -12.80 17.11 -10.51
N SER A 86 -12.45 17.62 -11.68
CA SER A 86 -12.59 16.87 -12.91
C SER A 86 -11.50 15.82 -12.99
N HIS A 87 -11.87 14.56 -13.19
CA HIS A 87 -10.91 13.50 -13.45
C HIS A 87 -10.92 13.20 -14.95
N ARG A 88 -9.74 13.22 -15.58
CA ARG A 88 -9.59 12.97 -17.01
C ARG A 88 -9.09 11.55 -17.22
N THR A 89 -9.77 10.81 -18.07
CA THR A 89 -9.39 9.45 -18.46
C THR A 89 -9.63 9.29 -19.96
N GLU A 90 -8.99 8.31 -20.58
CA GLU A 90 -9.29 7.94 -21.97
C GLU A 90 -10.23 6.74 -21.98
N CYS A 91 -11.13 6.68 -22.96
CA CYS A 91 -11.93 5.48 -23.19
C CYS A 91 -11.03 4.37 -23.70
N HIS A 92 -11.05 3.21 -23.04
CA HIS A 92 -10.19 2.08 -23.40
C HIS A 92 -10.54 1.42 -24.75
N VAL A 93 -11.69 1.74 -25.34
CA VAL A 93 -12.13 1.21 -26.64
C VAL A 93 -11.86 2.16 -27.79
N CYS A 94 -12.15 3.46 -27.61
CA CYS A 94 -12.12 4.44 -28.69
C CYS A 94 -11.11 5.57 -28.48
N ASP A 95 -10.26 5.47 -27.45
CA ASP A 95 -9.21 6.43 -27.07
C ASP A 95 -9.67 7.89 -26.94
N SER A 96 -10.99 8.07 -26.80
CA SER A 96 -11.61 9.37 -26.67
C SER A 96 -11.35 9.91 -25.28
N MET A 97 -10.92 11.17 -25.19
CA MET A 97 -10.64 11.82 -23.91
C MET A 97 -11.97 12.11 -23.20
N LEU A 98 -12.10 11.67 -21.96
CA LEU A 98 -13.31 11.79 -21.14
C LEU A 98 -13.03 12.61 -19.88
N GLU A 99 -14.01 13.41 -19.47
CA GLU A 99 -14.01 14.14 -18.20
C GLU A 99 -15.13 13.62 -17.30
N PHE A 100 -14.76 13.07 -16.14
CA PHE A 100 -15.70 12.73 -15.08
C PHE A 100 -15.88 13.95 -14.18
N ARG A 101 -17.11 14.48 -14.13
CA ARG A 101 -17.49 15.51 -13.16
C ARG A 101 -18.37 14.92 -12.08
N THR A 102 -17.93 15.08 -10.84
CA THR A 102 -18.62 14.56 -9.67
C THR A 102 -19.52 15.64 -9.08
N LYS A 103 -20.76 15.27 -8.80
CA LYS A 103 -21.67 16.05 -7.97
C LYS A 103 -21.88 15.28 -6.66
N VAL A 104 -21.30 15.82 -5.59
CA VAL A 104 -21.47 15.26 -4.25
C VAL A 104 -22.81 15.74 -3.72
N GLU A 105 -23.72 14.81 -3.45
CA GLU A 105 -24.97 15.11 -2.78
C GLU A 105 -24.89 14.54 -1.36
N SER A 106 -24.66 15.41 -0.39
CA SER A 106 -24.72 15.03 1.02
C SER A 106 -26.18 14.95 1.43
N ILE A 107 -26.73 13.74 1.42
CA ILE A 107 -28.02 13.48 2.06
C ILE A 107 -27.84 13.71 3.56
N SER A 108 -28.84 14.30 4.21
CA SER A 108 -28.90 14.65 5.63
C SER A 108 -28.78 13.46 6.60
N ILE A 109 -28.53 12.24 6.09
CA ILE A 109 -28.36 11.03 6.89
C ILE A 109 -26.88 10.89 7.27
N PRO A 110 -26.53 10.91 8.57
CA PRO A 110 -25.15 10.72 9.00
C PRO A 110 -24.65 9.34 8.56
N GLY A 111 -23.59 9.32 7.75
CA GLY A 111 -22.90 8.11 7.32
C GLY A 111 -23.15 7.64 5.88
N GLN A 112 -24.13 8.19 5.16
CA GLN A 112 -24.35 7.88 3.74
C GLN A 112 -24.21 9.12 2.86
N ARG A 113 -23.03 9.24 2.23
CA ARG A 113 -22.77 10.24 1.20
C ARG A 113 -22.86 9.55 -0.15
N TRP A 114 -23.84 9.93 -0.96
CA TRP A 114 -23.92 9.47 -2.33
C TRP A 114 -23.14 10.44 -3.23
N VAL A 115 -22.31 9.87 -4.10
CA VAL A 115 -21.59 10.65 -5.11
C VAL A 115 -22.08 10.17 -6.46
N TYR A 116 -22.72 11.07 -7.18
CA TYR A 116 -23.14 10.84 -8.55
C TYR A 116 -22.30 11.71 -9.48
N GLY A 117 -22.25 11.40 -10.76
CA GLY A 117 -21.46 12.17 -11.71
C GLY A 117 -21.99 12.08 -13.13
N ARG A 118 -21.39 12.86 -14.02
CA ARG A 118 -21.60 12.78 -15.46
C ARG A 118 -20.26 12.64 -16.17
N VAL A 119 -20.27 11.90 -17.27
CA VAL A 119 -19.12 11.71 -18.15
C VAL A 119 -19.29 12.62 -19.35
N TYR A 120 -18.28 13.43 -19.64
CA TYR A 120 -18.26 14.35 -20.77
C TYR A 120 -17.18 13.95 -21.76
N LEU A 121 -17.47 14.07 -23.05
CA LEU A 121 -16.46 13.94 -24.10
C LEU A 121 -15.64 15.23 -24.15
N ILE A 122 -14.32 15.14 -23.99
CA ILE A 122 -13.41 16.23 -24.29
C ILE A 122 -12.99 16.06 -25.75
N GLN A 123 -13.31 17.03 -26.59
CA GLN A 123 -12.67 17.13 -27.89
C GLN A 123 -11.20 17.47 -27.67
N LYS A 124 -10.29 16.57 -28.06
CA LYS A 124 -8.90 16.94 -28.31
C LYS A 124 -8.96 18.00 -29.42
N GLN A 125 -8.92 19.28 -29.05
CA GLN A 125 -8.59 20.32 -30.02
C GLN A 125 -7.16 20.01 -30.45
N GLU A 126 -7.03 19.21 -31.49
CA GLU A 126 -5.82 19.22 -32.29
C GLU A 126 -5.64 20.68 -32.68
N LYS A 127 -4.65 21.33 -32.06
CA LYS A 127 -4.12 22.57 -32.60
C LYS A 127 -3.72 22.22 -34.03
N ARG A 128 -4.59 22.59 -34.95
CA ARG A 128 -4.34 22.64 -36.38
C ARG A 128 -3.29 23.75 -36.59
N GLN A 129 -2.05 23.47 -36.20
CA GLN A 129 -0.90 24.27 -36.59
C GLN A 129 -0.29 23.58 -37.79
N ARG A 130 -0.74 24.15 -38.93
CA ARG A 130 -0.18 24.15 -40.28
C ARG A 130 1.30 23.82 -40.38
#